data_AF-A0A4Q3U9S4-F1
#
_entry.id   AF-A0A4Q3U9S4-F1
#
_cell.length_a   1.000
_cell.length_b   1.000
_cell.length_c   1.000
_cell.angle_alpha   90.00
_cell.angle_beta   90.00
_cell.angle_gamma   90.00
#
_symmetry.space_group_name_H-M   'P 1'
#
loop_
_entity.id
_entity.type
_entity.pdbx_description
1 polymer ?
#
loop_
_entity_poly.entity_id
_entity_poly.type
_entity_poly.pdbx_seq_one_letter_code
_entity_poly.pdbx_strand_id
1 'polypeptide(L)' 'MTQKANRRRKGGTRASIAAVLIVRDEARCIERCLKSIRPHVDRIVVLDTGSVDGTPALAAACGAAVHHLEWPNDFSVAR' A
#
# COMPACT_ATOMS: atom_id res chain seq x y z
N MET A 1 -8.15 25.88 -12.74
CA MET A 1 -6.92 25.37 -12.07
C MET A 1 -7.33 24.13 -11.27
N THR A 2 -7.12 22.89 -11.68
CA THR A 2 -6.26 22.28 -12.71
C THR A 2 -6.95 20.98 -13.13
N GLN A 3 -7.35 20.86 -14.40
CA GLN A 3 -7.85 19.61 -14.97
C GLN A 3 -6.72 18.57 -14.95
N LYS A 4 -6.82 17.51 -14.14
CA LYS A 4 -6.03 16.30 -14.38
C LYS A 4 -6.69 15.53 -15.52
N ALA A 5 -6.17 15.71 -16.72
CA ALA A 5 -6.55 14.97 -17.91
C ALA A 5 -6.36 13.46 -17.65
N ASN A 6 -7.47 12.76 -17.42
CA ASN A 6 -7.51 11.31 -17.42
C ASN A 6 -7.28 10.84 -18.86
N ARG A 7 -6.05 10.43 -19.15
CA ARG A 7 -5.66 9.89 -20.46
C ARG A 7 -6.33 8.52 -20.65
N ARG A 8 -7.60 8.52 -21.07
CA ARG A 8 -8.29 7.31 -21.54
C ARG A 8 -7.55 6.79 -22.77
N ARG A 9 -6.71 5.76 -22.57
CA ARG A 9 -6.16 4.96 -23.67
C ARG A 9 -7.27 4.05 -24.21
N LYS A 10 -7.57 4.18 -25.51
CA LYS A 10 -8.49 3.30 -26.24
C LYS A 10 -7.84 1.92 -26.45
N GLY A 11 -8.59 0.84 -26.23
CA GLY A 11 -8.43 -0.41 -27.00
C GLY A 11 -7.52 -1.54 -26.49
N GLY A 12 -7.25 -1.67 -25.19
CA GLY A 12 -6.56 -2.85 -24.64
C GLY A 12 -6.88 -3.04 -23.15
N THR A 13 -6.86 -4.28 -22.64
CA THR A 13 -7.00 -4.56 -21.20
C THR A 13 -6.00 -3.71 -20.43
N ARG A 14 -6.49 -2.76 -19.64
CA ARG A 14 -5.63 -1.85 -18.89
C ARG A 14 -4.85 -2.67 -17.86
N ALA A 15 -3.53 -2.58 -17.88
CA ALA A 15 -2.69 -3.19 -16.87
C ALA A 15 -3.10 -2.66 -15.48
N SER A 16 -3.38 -3.57 -14.55
CA SER A 16 -3.70 -3.23 -13.17
C SER A 16 -2.42 -2.95 -12.39
N ILE A 17 -2.41 -1.87 -11.61
CA ILE A 17 -1.28 -1.46 -10.79
C ILE A 17 -1.63 -1.70 -9.32
N ALA A 18 -0.71 -2.37 -8.60
CA ALA A 18 -0.80 -2.56 -7.16
C ALA A 18 0.32 -1.80 -6.45
N ALA A 19 0.01 -1.12 -5.36
CA ALA A 19 1.01 -0.68 -4.39
C ALA A 19 1.19 -1.78 -3.32
N VAL A 20 2.43 -2.17 -3.06
CA VAL A 20 2.79 -3.12 -2.00
C VAL A 20 3.75 -2.40 -1.06
N LEU A 21 3.40 -2.33 0.22
CA LEU A 21 4.21 -1.70 1.25
C LEU A 21 4.62 -2.77 2.27
N ILE A 22 5.89 -2.82 2.64
CA ILE A 22 6.37 -3.56 3.80
C ILE A 22 6.55 -2.54 4.92
N VAL A 23 5.89 -2.73 6.07
CA VAL A 23 5.79 -1.72 7.13
C VAL A 23 6.14 -2.28 8.51
N ARG A 24 6.54 -1.37 9.41
CA ARG A 24 6.69 -1.59 10.86
C ARG A 24 6.56 -0.25 11.57
N ASP A 25 5.66 -0.15 12.54
CA ASP A 25 5.52 1.00 13.45
C ASP A 25 5.34 2.38 12.75
N GLU A 26 4.49 2.41 11.72
CA GLU A 26 4.19 3.57 10.87
C GLU A 26 2.87 4.28 11.21
N ALA A 27 2.31 4.14 12.42
CA ALA A 27 1.00 4.69 12.76
C ALA A 27 0.92 6.22 12.56
N ARG A 28 2.06 6.91 12.68
CA ARG A 28 2.16 8.36 12.48
C ARG A 28 1.94 8.82 11.04
N CYS A 29 2.17 7.95 10.05
CA CYS A 29 2.18 8.37 8.64
C CYS A 29 1.45 7.45 7.67
N ILE A 30 1.13 6.22 8.07
CA ILE A 30 0.55 5.20 7.18
C ILE A 30 -0.72 5.69 6.50
N GLU A 31 -1.63 6.35 7.22
CA GLU A 31 -2.86 6.89 6.62
C GLU A 31 -2.57 7.94 5.54
N ARG A 32 -1.65 8.87 5.81
CA ARG A 32 -1.27 9.92 4.87
C ARG A 32 -0.63 9.31 3.61
N CYS A 33 0.21 8.30 3.79
CA CYS A 33 0.83 7.55 2.71
C CYS A 33 -0.24 6.87 1.84
N LEU A 34 -1.12 6.09 2.45
CA LEU A 34 -2.17 5.33 1.74
C LEU A 34 -3.15 6.25 1.02
N LYS A 35 -3.57 7.37 1.64
CA LYS A 35 -4.44 8.38 1.01
C LYS A 35 -3.77 9.03 -0.20
N SER A 36 -2.46 9.25 -0.16
CA SER A 36 -1.69 9.85 -1.27
C SER A 36 -1.59 8.92 -2.48
N ILE A 37 -1.35 7.62 -2.27
CA ILE A 37 -1.17 6.65 -3.37
C ILE A 37 -2.49 6.16 -3.97
N ARG A 38 -3.58 6.18 -3.20
CA ARG A 38 -4.88 5.61 -3.60
C ARG A 38 -5.42 6.09 -4.96
N PRO A 39 -5.27 7.36 -5.39
CA PRO A 39 -5.72 7.80 -6.71
C PRO A 39 -4.92 7.23 -7.89
N HIS A 40 -3.80 6.56 -7.63
CA HIS A 40 -2.81 6.16 -8.63
C HIS A 40 -2.73 4.65 -8.88
N VAL A 41 -3.38 3.84 -8.03
CA VAL A 41 -3.30 2.37 -8.07
C VAL A 41 -4.68 1.74 -7.97
N ASP A 42 -4.84 0.53 -8.49
CA ASP A 42 -6.10 -0.21 -8.44
C ASP A 42 -6.28 -0.95 -7.11
N ARG A 43 -5.17 -1.31 -6.43
CA ARG A 43 -5.18 -1.99 -5.13
C ARG A 43 -3.96 -1.64 -4.28
N ILE A 44 -4.12 -1.80 -2.97
CA ILE A 44 -3.07 -1.57 -1.96
C ILE A 44 -2.94 -2.83 -1.09
N VAL A 45 -1.71 -3.30 -0.94
CA VAL A 45 -1.33 -4.41 -0.06
C VAL A 45 -0.30 -3.89 0.94
N VAL A 46 -0.49 -4.21 2.22
CA VAL A 46 0.43 -3.88 3.30
C VAL A 46 0.90 -5.18 3.93
N LEU A 47 2.20 -5.41 3.96
CA LEU A 47 2.84 -6.48 4.70
C LEU A 47 3.42 -5.89 5.98
N ASP A 48 2.73 -6.08 7.08
CA ASP A 48 3.18 -5.71 8.41
C ASP A 48 4.22 -6.71 8.92
N THR A 49 5.36 -6.20 9.39
CA THR A 49 6.48 -7.05 9.83
C THR A 49 6.50 -7.36 11.33
N GLY A 50 5.44 -7.00 12.06
CA GLY A 50 5.39 -7.06 13.51
C GLY A 50 5.41 -5.66 14.13
N SER A 51 4.52 -4.79 13.67
CA SER A 51 4.26 -3.51 14.36
C SER A 51 3.69 -3.79 15.76
N VAL A 52 4.11 -2.98 16.72
CA VAL A 52 3.58 -2.97 18.10
C VAL A 52 2.67 -1.76 18.35
N ASP A 53 2.51 -0.90 17.34
CA ASP A 53 1.60 0.23 17.35
C ASP A 53 0.29 -0.04 16.57
N GLY A 54 -0.50 1.02 16.32
CA GLY A 54 -1.76 0.94 15.58
C GLY A 54 -1.64 0.78 14.06
N THR A 55 -0.44 0.59 13.50
CA THR A 55 -0.20 0.57 12.03
C THR A 55 -1.13 -0.37 11.27
N PRO A 56 -1.31 -1.64 11.66
CA PRO A 56 -2.14 -2.59 10.90
C PRO A 56 -3.60 -2.14 10.84
N ALA A 57 -4.11 -1.64 11.97
CA ALA A 57 -5.49 -1.17 12.08
C ALA A 57 -5.74 0.07 11.23
N LEU A 58 -4.82 1.05 11.25
CA LEU A 58 -4.91 2.26 10.42
C LEU A 58 -4.81 1.95 8.93
N ALA A 59 -3.94 1.00 8.54
CA ALA A 59 -3.84 0.54 7.17
C ALA A 59 -5.12 -0.14 6.68
N ALA A 60 -5.68 -1.05 7.47
CA ALA A 60 -6.94 -1.73 7.17
C ALA A 60 -8.11 -0.73 7.05
N ALA A 61 -8.19 0.26 7.94
CA ALA A 61 -9.18 1.33 7.89
C ALA A 61 -9.09 2.19 6.61
N CYS A 62 -7.89 2.28 6.00
CA CYS A 62 -7.69 2.94 4.70
C CYS A 62 -8.05 2.04 3.50
N GLY A 63 -8.51 0.80 3.73
CA GLY A 63 -8.89 -0.17 2.71
C GLY A 63 -7.71 -0.91 2.07
N ALA A 64 -6.55 -0.95 2.74
CA ALA A 64 -5.45 -1.82 2.33
C ALA A 64 -5.73 -3.28 2.73
N ALA A 65 -5.28 -4.22 1.91
CA ALA A 65 -5.19 -5.63 2.32
C ALA A 65 -3.95 -5.80 3.20
N VAL A 66 -4.14 -6.06 4.50
CA VAL A 66 -3.05 -6.18 5.48
C VAL A 66 -2.71 -7.65 5.72
N HIS A 67 -1.44 -7.99 5.51
CA HIS A 67 -0.86 -9.29 5.81
C HIS A 67 0.20 -9.13 6.90
N HIS A 68 0.40 -10.16 7.72
CA HIS A 68 1.42 -10.14 8.76
C HIS A 68 2.48 -11.19 8.45
N LEU A 69 3.75 -10.81 8.60
CA LEU A 69 4.89 -11.71 8.50
C LEU A 69 5.93 -11.26 9.52
N GLU A 70 6.21 -12.07 10.54
CA GLU A 70 7.35 -11.79 11.41
C GLU A 70 8.63 -11.76 10.57
N TRP A 71 9.27 -10.60 10.49
CA TRP A 71 10.49 -10.44 9.72
C TRP A 71 11.63 -11.21 10.40
N PRO A 72 12.27 -12.19 9.73
CA PRO A 72 13.28 -13.05 10.35
C PRO A 72 14.65 -12.36 10.54
N ASN A 73 14.72 -11.05 10.35
CA ASN A 73 15.95 -10.26 10.33
C ASN A 73 16.99 -10.72 9.27
N ASP A 74 16.51 -11.41 8.22
CA ASP A 74 17.33 -11.91 7.12
C ASP A 74 16.64 -11.63 5.78
N PHE A 75 17.24 -10.72 4.99
CA PHE A 75 16.77 -10.38 3.65
C PHE A 75 16.86 -11.56 2.66
N SER A 76 17.63 -12.60 2.99
CA SER A 76 17.79 -13.80 2.15
C SER A 76 16.52 -14.64 2.07
N VAL A 77 15.60 -14.49 3.03
CA VAL A 77 14.33 -15.23 3.10
C VAL A 77 13.32 -14.69 2.08
N ALA A 78 13.50 -13.46 1.57
CA ALA A 78 12.58 -12.80 0.63
C ALA A 78 12.84 -13.12 -0.86
N ARG A 79 13.70 -14.10 -1.17
CA ARG A 79 14.14 -14.45 -2.55
C ARG A 79 13.20 -15.40 -3.26
#